data_AF-A0A1C7D550-F1
#
_entry.id   AF-A0A1C7D550-F1
#
_cell.length_a   1.000
_cell.length_b   1.000
_cell.length_c   1.000
_cell.angle_alpha   90.00
_cell.angle_beta   90.00
_cell.angle_gamma   90.00
#
_symmetry.space_group_name_H-M   'P 1'
#
loop_
_entity.id
_entity.type
_entity.pdbx_description
1 polymer ?
#
loop_
_entity_poly.entity_id
_entity_poly.type
_entity_poly.pdbx_seq_one_letter_code
_entity_poly.pdbx_strand_id
1 'polypeptide(L)'
;MSILENLRSAFKGGAGSRVPLARGYASPWQWAHETGGATPPYDYRHAIRRAYLDNPVAQRAARIVAEGVGSAPLVETDTRALALVQATSAGQSLLETLAAQLLLHGNAFVQVSRDAAGHPVELFALRPERVSIVPDENGWPSAFRYKVGDRELVLGAEDADGWPQVIHLKHFHPADDHYGAGALSAADQAVAIHNAAARWNRALLENAARPSGALVYDTGDGATLTPDQFERLKAELSQAYAGSGNAGRPMLLEGGLSWQAMSLSPADMDFAELKAAAARDIALALGVPPMLLGLPGDNTYSNYREANRALWRLTLLPMAGKILGGLAEGLAGHFPDLDLRVDLDHVPALAEDREKLWAQVSGADFLSPAEKRAMLGLAPQAEGDAE
;
A
#
# COMPACT_ATOMS: atom_id res chain seq x y z
N MET A 1 -30.53 1.39 -34.43
CA MET A 1 -29.53 2.44 -34.15
C MET A 1 -29.14 3.05 -35.48
N SER A 2 -29.34 4.35 -35.59
CA SER A 2 -29.52 5.06 -36.86
C SER A 2 -28.17 5.38 -37.50
N ILE A 3 -28.10 5.33 -38.83
CA ILE A 3 -26.95 5.72 -39.66
C ILE A 3 -26.40 7.12 -39.28
N LEU A 4 -27.23 7.97 -38.68
CA LEU A 4 -26.87 9.30 -38.18
C LEU A 4 -26.01 9.31 -36.90
N GLU A 5 -26.06 8.26 -36.06
CA GLU A 5 -25.20 8.13 -34.87
C GLU A 5 -23.75 7.84 -35.28
N ASN A 6 -23.56 6.96 -36.28
CA ASN A 6 -22.25 6.65 -36.83
C ASN A 6 -21.59 7.84 -37.55
N LEU A 7 -22.39 8.71 -38.17
CA LEU A 7 -21.88 9.91 -38.84
C LEU A 7 -21.39 10.99 -37.86
N ARG A 8 -21.99 11.11 -36.67
CA ARG A 8 -21.52 12.08 -35.65
C ARG A 8 -20.21 11.66 -35.01
N SER A 9 -20.02 10.36 -34.77
CA SER A 9 -18.74 9.78 -34.33
C SER A 9 -17.64 9.98 -35.39
N ALA A 10 -17.98 9.81 -36.68
CA ALA A 10 -17.02 9.91 -37.78
C ALA A 10 -16.53 11.34 -38.12
N PHE A 11 -17.25 12.40 -37.73
CA PHE A 11 -16.89 13.79 -38.05
C PHE A 11 -16.06 14.50 -36.96
N LYS A 12 -15.86 13.90 -35.78
CA LYS A 12 -14.92 14.39 -34.76
C LYS A 12 -13.56 13.69 -34.96
N GLY A 13 -12.76 14.19 -35.90
CA GLY A 13 -11.31 13.91 -36.01
C GLY A 13 -10.94 12.43 -36.09
N GLY A 14 -10.80 11.91 -37.31
CA GLY A 14 -10.43 10.52 -37.57
C GLY A 14 -9.25 10.04 -36.73
N ALA A 15 -9.54 9.24 -35.71
CA ALA A 15 -8.55 8.33 -35.16
C ALA A 15 -8.29 7.28 -36.25
N GLY A 16 -7.08 7.26 -36.80
CA GLY A 16 -6.61 6.08 -37.52
C GLY A 16 -6.83 4.83 -36.66
N SER A 17 -6.97 3.66 -37.28
CA SER A 17 -7.18 2.39 -36.56
C SER A 17 -6.11 2.27 -35.45
N ARG A 18 -6.52 2.39 -34.19
CA ARG A 18 -5.61 2.24 -33.06
C ARG A 18 -5.03 0.83 -33.11
N VAL A 19 -3.76 0.67 -32.73
CA VAL A 19 -3.14 -0.66 -32.62
C VAL A 19 -3.97 -1.47 -31.62
N PRO A 20 -4.28 -2.74 -31.92
CA PRO A 20 -5.09 -3.54 -31.02
C PRO A 20 -4.34 -3.83 -29.71
N LEU A 21 -5.08 -3.86 -28.60
CA LEU A 21 -4.60 -4.34 -27.31
C LEU A 21 -4.95 -5.82 -27.17
N ALA A 22 -4.05 -6.62 -26.61
CA ALA A 22 -4.30 -8.03 -26.41
C ALA A 22 -3.67 -8.50 -25.11
N ARG A 23 -4.34 -9.43 -24.42
CA ARG A 23 -3.65 -10.21 -23.39
C ARG A 23 -2.50 -10.96 -24.08
N GLY A 24 -1.33 -10.98 -23.44
CA GLY A 24 -0.13 -11.59 -24.00
C GLY A 24 -0.42 -12.96 -24.64
N TYR A 25 0.14 -13.19 -25.83
CA TYR A 25 -0.01 -14.44 -26.54
C TYR A 25 0.55 -15.60 -25.70
N ALA A 26 -0.34 -16.34 -25.05
CA ALA A 26 -0.01 -17.64 -24.49
C ALA A 26 0.05 -18.62 -25.66
N SER A 27 1.26 -19.12 -25.97
CA SER A 27 1.42 -20.11 -27.04
C SER A 27 0.54 -21.33 -26.73
N PRO A 28 -0.25 -21.83 -27.68
CA PRO A 28 -0.99 -23.09 -27.51
C PRO A 28 -0.08 -24.29 -27.19
N TRP A 29 1.22 -24.15 -27.49
CA TRP A 29 2.27 -25.14 -27.25
C TRP A 29 3.01 -24.95 -25.91
N GLN A 30 2.54 -24.03 -25.05
CA GLN A 30 3.03 -23.91 -23.68
C GLN A 30 2.47 -25.09 -22.87
N TRP A 31 3.00 -26.27 -23.16
CA TRP A 31 2.67 -27.53 -22.54
C TRP A 31 2.99 -27.47 -21.05
N ALA A 32 1.98 -27.79 -20.23
CA ALA A 32 1.88 -28.67 -19.05
C ALA A 32 3.13 -29.24 -18.30
N HIS A 33 4.37 -28.83 -18.61
CA HIS A 33 5.60 -29.35 -18.02
C HIS A 33 6.07 -28.61 -16.76
N GLU A 34 5.37 -27.57 -16.32
CA GLU A 34 5.52 -27.00 -14.97
C GLU A 34 4.38 -27.48 -14.04
N THR A 35 4.20 -28.79 -13.92
CA THR A 35 3.29 -29.41 -12.94
C THR A 35 4.07 -30.11 -11.82
N GLY A 36 5.15 -29.46 -11.37
CA GLY A 36 5.93 -29.85 -10.19
C GLY A 36 6.14 -28.66 -9.27
N GLY A 37 5.08 -28.22 -8.57
CA GLY A 37 5.17 -27.13 -7.58
C GLY A 37 4.76 -25.74 -8.07
N ALA A 38 3.88 -25.63 -9.07
CA ALA A 38 3.34 -24.35 -9.50
C ALA A 38 2.73 -23.58 -8.32
N THR A 39 3.28 -22.39 -8.04
CA THR A 39 2.71 -21.48 -7.05
C THR A 39 1.27 -21.17 -7.49
N PRO A 40 0.26 -21.24 -6.60
CA PRO A 40 -1.09 -20.89 -6.98
C PRO A 40 -1.10 -19.47 -7.58
N PRO A 41 -1.94 -19.22 -8.60
CA PRO A 41 -2.02 -17.90 -9.22
C PRO A 41 -2.35 -16.85 -8.15
N TYR A 42 -1.76 -15.67 -8.27
CA TYR A 42 -1.94 -14.58 -7.30
C TYR A 42 -3.43 -14.27 -7.13
N ASP A 43 -3.95 -14.48 -5.92
CA ASP A 43 -5.32 -14.11 -5.55
C ASP A 43 -5.30 -12.85 -4.68
N TYR A 44 -5.65 -11.73 -5.33
CA TYR A 44 -5.72 -10.43 -4.69
C TYR A 44 -6.61 -10.41 -3.44
N ARG A 45 -7.74 -11.13 -3.43
CA ARG A 45 -8.68 -11.09 -2.29
C ARG A 45 -8.07 -11.71 -1.05
N HIS A 46 -7.36 -12.83 -1.22
CA HIS A 46 -6.63 -13.47 -0.14
C HIS A 46 -5.40 -12.67 0.26
N ALA A 47 -4.66 -12.12 -0.70
CA ALA A 47 -3.49 -11.27 -0.44
C ALA A 47 -3.86 -10.04 0.41
N ILE A 48 -4.97 -9.36 0.11
CA ILE A 48 -5.46 -8.22 0.90
C ILE A 48 -5.74 -8.60 2.33
N ARG A 49 -6.39 -9.74 2.59
CA ARG A 49 -6.67 -10.18 3.96
C ARG A 49 -5.36 -10.40 4.72
N ARG A 50 -4.43 -11.16 4.14
CA ARG A 50 -3.14 -11.48 4.77
C ARG A 50 -2.26 -10.26 4.99
N ALA A 51 -2.24 -9.32 4.06
CA ALA A 51 -1.35 -8.15 4.12
C ALA A 51 -1.97 -6.97 4.87
N TYR A 52 -3.21 -6.61 4.56
CA TYR A 52 -3.81 -5.38 5.09
C TYR A 52 -4.57 -5.60 6.40
N LEU A 53 -5.20 -6.77 6.58
CA LEU A 53 -6.01 -7.05 7.78
C LEU A 53 -5.20 -7.81 8.85
N ASP A 54 -4.30 -8.70 8.45
CA ASP A 54 -3.57 -9.58 9.38
C ASP A 54 -2.13 -9.13 9.67
N ASN A 55 -1.50 -8.32 8.81
CA ASN A 55 -0.09 -7.92 8.93
C ASN A 55 0.06 -6.43 9.33
N PRO A 56 0.61 -6.12 10.51
CA PRO A 56 0.70 -4.74 11.00
C PRO A 56 1.68 -3.88 10.20
N VAL A 57 2.76 -4.46 9.66
CA VAL A 57 3.78 -3.72 8.89
C VAL A 57 3.20 -3.28 7.56
N ALA A 58 2.59 -4.21 6.83
CA ALA A 58 1.95 -3.93 5.54
C ALA A 58 0.77 -2.97 5.71
N GLN A 59 -0.08 -3.17 6.72
CA GLN A 59 -1.18 -2.24 7.02
C GLN A 59 -0.66 -0.84 7.32
N ARG A 60 0.34 -0.70 8.20
CA ARG A 60 0.88 0.62 8.58
C ARG A 60 1.52 1.33 7.39
N ALA A 61 2.29 0.61 6.58
CA ALA A 61 2.92 1.16 5.38
C ALA A 61 1.87 1.63 4.35
N ALA A 62 0.86 0.80 4.07
CA ALA A 62 -0.23 1.17 3.17
C ALA A 62 -1.01 2.40 3.67
N ARG A 63 -1.29 2.49 4.98
CA ARG A 63 -1.95 3.64 5.59
C ARG A 63 -1.11 4.92 5.53
N ILE A 64 0.19 4.86 5.82
CA ILE A 64 1.08 6.03 5.70
C ILE A 64 1.03 6.61 4.29
N VAL A 65 1.05 5.76 3.27
CA VAL A 65 0.97 6.21 1.87
C VAL A 65 -0.41 6.76 1.53
N ALA A 66 -1.47 6.00 1.82
CA ALA A 66 -2.84 6.38 1.48
C ALA A 66 -3.30 7.65 2.22
N GLU A 67 -3.10 7.71 3.53
CA GLU A 67 -3.44 8.89 4.35
C GLU A 67 -2.55 10.08 3.99
N GLY A 68 -1.27 9.84 3.68
CA GLY A 68 -0.35 10.89 3.23
C GLY A 68 -0.79 11.56 1.93
N VAL A 69 -1.25 10.78 0.95
CA VAL A 69 -1.85 11.31 -0.29
C VAL A 69 -3.22 11.95 -0.02
N GLY A 70 -4.06 11.29 0.79
CA GLY A 70 -5.41 11.75 1.09
C GLY A 70 -5.48 13.05 1.89
N SER A 71 -4.41 13.38 2.63
CA SER A 71 -4.27 14.61 3.41
C SER A 71 -3.36 15.66 2.76
N ALA A 72 -2.83 15.38 1.56
CA ALA A 72 -1.95 16.32 0.88
C ALA A 72 -2.71 17.63 0.56
N PRO A 73 -2.15 18.80 0.88
CA PRO A 73 -2.77 20.07 0.57
C PRO A 73 -2.85 20.22 -0.96
N LEU A 74 -3.98 20.70 -1.46
CA LEU A 74 -4.19 20.92 -2.89
C LEU A 74 -4.16 22.41 -3.18
N VAL A 75 -3.69 22.76 -4.37
CA VAL A 75 -3.72 24.14 -4.84
C VAL A 75 -5.15 24.58 -5.11
N GLU A 76 -5.45 25.83 -4.78
CA GLU A 76 -6.75 26.44 -5.06
C GLU A 76 -6.95 26.57 -6.57
N THR A 77 -8.05 26.01 -7.06
CA THR A 77 -8.43 25.92 -8.48
C THR A 77 -9.94 26.15 -8.60
N ASP A 78 -10.65 25.45 -9.47
CA ASP A 78 -12.11 25.41 -9.47
C ASP A 78 -12.66 24.84 -8.14
N THR A 79 -13.46 25.65 -7.45
CA THR A 79 -14.02 25.32 -6.13
C THR A 79 -15.00 24.15 -6.16
N ARG A 80 -15.74 23.94 -7.27
CA ARG A 80 -16.68 22.83 -7.41
C ARG A 80 -15.93 21.53 -7.67
N ALA A 81 -14.93 21.54 -8.55
CA ALA A 81 -14.08 20.38 -8.79
C ALA A 81 -13.33 19.96 -7.53
N LEU A 82 -12.77 20.92 -6.79
CA LEU A 82 -12.08 20.66 -5.52
C LEU A 82 -13.03 20.02 -4.49
N ALA A 83 -14.26 20.51 -4.38
CA ALA A 83 -15.27 19.93 -3.49
C ALA A 83 -15.62 18.47 -3.86
N LEU A 84 -15.68 18.14 -5.16
CA LEU A 84 -15.91 16.76 -5.61
C LEU A 84 -14.74 15.83 -5.24
N VAL A 85 -13.51 16.31 -5.41
CA VAL A 85 -12.29 15.52 -5.14
C VAL A 85 -12.06 15.32 -3.64
N GLN A 86 -12.40 16.33 -2.83
CA GLN A 86 -12.29 16.27 -1.37
C GLN A 86 -13.50 15.59 -0.70
N ALA A 87 -14.59 15.36 -1.44
CA ALA A 87 -15.75 14.66 -0.91
C ALA A 87 -15.42 13.23 -0.51
N THR A 88 -16.18 12.72 0.45
CA THR A 88 -16.08 11.31 0.84
C THR A 88 -16.78 10.41 -0.15
N SER A 89 -16.17 9.27 -0.48
CA SER A 89 -16.75 8.18 -1.25
C SER A 89 -17.26 7.09 -0.29
N ALA A 90 -18.58 6.95 -0.12
CA ALA A 90 -19.21 6.07 0.87
C ALA A 90 -18.62 6.20 2.29
N GLY A 91 -18.40 7.44 2.73
CA GLY A 91 -17.91 7.74 4.09
C GLY A 91 -16.39 7.61 4.28
N GLN A 92 -15.63 7.33 3.22
CA GLN A 92 -14.16 7.31 3.24
C GLN A 92 -13.61 8.47 2.41
N SER A 93 -12.42 8.98 2.71
CA SER A 93 -11.75 9.96 1.85
C SER A 93 -11.56 9.36 0.45
N LEU A 94 -12.00 10.08 -0.60
CA LEU A 94 -11.86 9.63 -1.98
C LEU A 94 -10.39 9.41 -2.32
N LEU A 95 -9.54 10.42 -2.11
CA LEU A 95 -8.12 10.37 -2.44
C LEU A 95 -7.36 9.29 -1.67
N GLU A 96 -7.68 9.11 -0.38
CA GLU A 96 -7.10 8.02 0.43
C GLU A 96 -7.49 6.65 -0.16
N THR A 97 -8.76 6.47 -0.52
CA THR A 97 -9.27 5.23 -1.09
C THR A 97 -8.60 4.92 -2.42
N LEU A 98 -8.47 5.92 -3.30
CA LEU A 98 -7.81 5.76 -4.60
C LEU A 98 -6.32 5.47 -4.45
N ALA A 99 -5.63 6.13 -3.52
CA ALA A 99 -4.23 5.85 -3.22
C ALA A 99 -4.04 4.42 -2.71
N ALA A 100 -4.88 3.95 -1.79
CA ALA A 100 -4.84 2.57 -1.30
C ALA A 100 -5.10 1.54 -2.40
N GLN A 101 -6.14 1.76 -3.23
CA GLN A 101 -6.46 0.88 -4.35
C GLN A 101 -5.33 0.83 -5.39
N LEU A 102 -4.78 2.00 -5.74
CA LEU A 102 -3.69 2.09 -6.71
C LEU A 102 -2.40 1.47 -6.18
N LEU A 103 -2.07 1.66 -4.90
CA LEU A 103 -0.91 1.04 -4.25
C LEU A 103 -1.04 -0.49 -4.19
N LEU A 104 -2.19 -0.99 -3.72
CA LEU A 104 -2.37 -2.42 -3.45
C LEU A 104 -2.73 -3.22 -4.70
N HIS A 105 -3.69 -2.75 -5.49
CA HIS A 105 -4.20 -3.43 -6.68
C HIS A 105 -3.51 -2.98 -7.98
N GLY A 106 -2.88 -1.81 -8.00
CA GLY A 106 -2.36 -1.21 -9.23
C GLY A 106 -3.42 -0.54 -10.09
N ASN A 107 -4.68 -0.59 -9.67
CA ASN A 107 -5.81 -0.03 -10.38
C ASN A 107 -6.74 0.68 -9.39
N ALA A 108 -7.19 1.88 -9.75
CA ALA A 108 -8.25 2.58 -9.05
C ALA A 108 -9.29 3.04 -10.07
N PHE A 109 -10.57 2.86 -9.74
CA PHE A 109 -11.68 3.17 -10.64
C PHE A 109 -12.59 4.17 -9.96
N VAL A 110 -12.95 5.24 -10.66
CA VAL A 110 -13.86 6.28 -10.14
C VAL A 110 -15.06 6.35 -11.05
N GLN A 111 -16.23 6.01 -10.54
CA GLN A 111 -17.49 6.30 -11.21
C GLN A 111 -17.79 7.80 -11.08
N VAL A 112 -18.10 8.45 -12.20
CA VAL A 112 -18.53 9.85 -12.24
C VAL A 112 -20.06 9.87 -12.31
N SER A 113 -20.70 10.14 -11.16
CA SER A 113 -22.15 10.30 -11.10
C SER A 113 -22.53 11.71 -11.52
N ARG A 114 -23.56 11.82 -12.37
CA ARG A 114 -24.01 13.08 -12.98
C ARG A 114 -25.47 13.38 -12.64
N ASP A 115 -25.82 14.66 -12.61
CA ASP A 115 -27.22 15.09 -12.54
C ASP A 115 -27.93 14.99 -13.89
N ALA A 116 -29.23 15.34 -13.92
CA ALA A 116 -30.02 15.34 -15.16
C ALA A 116 -29.55 16.37 -16.20
N ALA A 117 -28.71 17.33 -15.82
CA ALA A 117 -28.09 18.31 -16.71
C ALA A 117 -26.69 17.89 -17.17
N GLY A 118 -26.21 16.70 -16.78
CA GLY A 118 -24.91 16.15 -17.17
C GLY A 118 -23.74 16.54 -16.26
N HIS A 119 -23.95 17.42 -15.27
CA HIS A 119 -22.87 17.89 -14.41
C HIS A 119 -22.45 16.81 -13.39
N PRO A 120 -21.15 16.61 -13.15
CA PRO A 120 -20.66 15.76 -12.08
C PRO A 120 -21.17 16.24 -10.71
N VAL A 121 -21.77 15.31 -9.95
CA VAL A 121 -22.28 15.56 -8.61
C VAL A 121 -21.59 14.73 -7.53
N GLU A 122 -21.06 13.57 -7.90
CA GLU A 122 -20.37 12.68 -6.96
C GLU A 122 -19.32 11.84 -7.69
N LEU A 123 -18.17 11.66 -7.03
CA LEU A 123 -17.12 10.75 -7.45
C LEU A 123 -17.10 9.56 -6.51
N PHE A 124 -17.32 8.36 -7.06
CA PHE A 124 -17.40 7.16 -6.26
C PHE A 124 -16.27 6.17 -6.60
N ALA A 125 -15.40 5.90 -5.62
CA ALA A 125 -14.31 4.94 -5.79
C ALA A 125 -14.85 3.49 -5.80
N LEU A 126 -14.84 2.87 -6.98
CA LEU A 126 -15.24 1.48 -7.17
C LEU A 126 -14.13 0.55 -6.69
N ARG A 127 -14.51 -0.50 -5.96
CA ARG A 127 -13.56 -1.54 -5.51
C ARG A 127 -13.00 -2.31 -6.73
N PRO A 128 -11.66 -2.32 -6.95
CA PRO A 128 -11.08 -2.85 -8.18
C PRO A 128 -11.37 -4.33 -8.44
N GLU A 129 -11.44 -5.16 -7.40
CA GLU A 129 -11.67 -6.61 -7.53
C GLU A 129 -13.11 -6.99 -7.93
N ARG A 130 -13.96 -5.96 -8.11
CA ARG A 130 -15.34 -6.07 -8.58
C ARG A 130 -15.51 -5.47 -9.97
N VAL A 131 -14.49 -4.81 -10.51
CA VAL A 131 -14.50 -4.21 -11.84
C VAL A 131 -13.84 -5.16 -12.82
N SER A 132 -14.41 -5.30 -14.01
CA SER A 132 -13.80 -6.01 -15.14
C SER A 132 -13.90 -5.14 -16.39
N ILE A 133 -12.79 -4.99 -17.09
CA ILE A 133 -12.76 -4.26 -18.36
C ILE A 133 -13.40 -5.12 -19.44
N VAL A 134 -14.33 -4.51 -20.18
CA VAL A 134 -14.95 -5.06 -21.38
C VAL A 134 -14.28 -4.39 -22.58
N PRO A 135 -13.40 -5.08 -23.30
CA PRO A 135 -12.77 -4.52 -24.49
C PRO A 135 -13.71 -4.52 -25.70
N ASP A 136 -13.44 -3.65 -26.68
CA ASP A 136 -13.99 -3.72 -28.03
C ASP A 136 -13.28 -4.78 -28.89
N GLU A 137 -13.61 -4.85 -30.17
CA GLU A 137 -13.02 -5.78 -31.15
C GLU A 137 -11.49 -5.60 -31.30
N ASN A 138 -10.98 -4.39 -31.04
CA ASN A 138 -9.57 -4.06 -31.09
C ASN A 138 -8.91 -4.14 -29.71
N GLY A 139 -9.60 -4.64 -28.69
CA GLY A 139 -9.05 -4.77 -27.34
C GLY A 139 -9.11 -3.48 -26.50
N TRP A 140 -9.58 -2.35 -27.03
CA TRP A 140 -9.65 -1.10 -26.27
C TRP A 140 -10.82 -1.12 -25.28
N PRO A 141 -10.69 -0.56 -24.06
CA PRO A 141 -11.79 -0.52 -23.10
C PRO A 141 -13.02 0.20 -23.67
N SER A 142 -14.14 -0.52 -23.83
CA SER A 142 -15.42 0.04 -24.28
C SER A 142 -16.44 0.16 -23.15
N ALA A 143 -16.33 -0.70 -22.14
CA ALA A 143 -17.17 -0.65 -20.94
C ALA A 143 -16.43 -1.22 -19.73
N PHE A 144 -16.98 -0.96 -18.54
CA PHE A 144 -16.57 -1.53 -17.27
C PHE A 144 -17.75 -2.26 -16.65
N ARG A 145 -17.56 -3.54 -16.36
CA ARG A 145 -18.52 -4.37 -15.64
C ARG A 145 -18.21 -4.32 -14.16
N TYR A 146 -19.15 -3.84 -13.35
CA TYR A 146 -19.07 -3.84 -11.89
C TYR A 146 -20.02 -4.87 -11.29
N LYS A 147 -19.46 -5.88 -10.60
CA LYS A 147 -20.23 -7.01 -10.04
C LYS A 147 -20.32 -6.94 -8.52
N VAL A 148 -21.54 -6.95 -7.98
CA VAL A 148 -21.83 -6.98 -6.54
C VAL A 148 -22.84 -8.08 -6.24
N GLY A 149 -22.36 -9.19 -5.68
CA GLY A 149 -23.19 -10.40 -5.51
C GLY A 149 -23.69 -10.89 -6.86
N ASP A 150 -25.00 -11.02 -6.99
CA ASP A 150 -25.68 -11.44 -8.23
C ASP A 150 -26.04 -10.27 -9.15
N ARG A 151 -25.82 -9.02 -8.70
CA ARG A 151 -26.07 -7.83 -9.51
C ARG A 151 -24.84 -7.47 -10.33
N GLU A 152 -25.10 -7.14 -11.59
CA GLU A 152 -24.11 -6.66 -12.53
C GLU A 152 -24.55 -5.30 -13.06
N LEU A 153 -23.65 -4.31 -12.99
CA LEU A 153 -23.80 -3.00 -13.59
C LEU A 153 -22.76 -2.86 -14.69
N VAL A 154 -23.19 -2.46 -15.90
CA VAL A 154 -22.29 -2.16 -17.00
C VAL A 154 -22.26 -0.65 -17.19
N LEU A 155 -21.09 -0.07 -17.04
CA LEU A 155 -20.82 1.35 -17.22
C LEU A 155 -20.06 1.52 -18.54
N GLY A 156 -20.52 2.38 -19.44
CA GLY A 156 -19.78 2.66 -20.67
C GLY A 156 -18.43 3.30 -20.35
N ALA A 157 -17.42 3.14 -21.22
CA ALA A 157 -16.20 3.91 -21.10
C ALA A 157 -16.49 5.42 -21.19
N GLU A 158 -17.35 5.78 -22.15
CA GLU A 158 -17.89 7.12 -22.34
C GLU A 158 -19.44 7.09 -22.30
N ASP A 159 -20.06 8.23 -22.02
CA ASP A 159 -21.51 8.46 -22.16
C ASP A 159 -21.88 8.92 -23.58
N ALA A 160 -23.16 9.24 -23.80
CA ALA A 160 -23.67 9.66 -25.10
C ALA A 160 -23.06 10.98 -25.60
N ASP A 161 -22.55 11.82 -24.69
CA ASP A 161 -21.90 13.10 -25.00
C ASP A 161 -20.38 12.95 -25.18
N GLY A 162 -19.85 11.74 -24.99
CA GLY A 162 -18.43 11.41 -25.10
C GLY A 162 -17.64 11.69 -23.83
N TRP A 163 -18.31 11.87 -22.68
CA TRP A 163 -17.64 12.06 -21.40
C TRP A 163 -17.40 10.74 -20.69
N PRO A 164 -16.27 10.58 -19.98
CA PRO A 164 -16.02 9.35 -19.26
C PRO A 164 -17.08 9.12 -18.16
N GLN A 165 -17.62 7.90 -18.10
CA GLN A 165 -18.45 7.45 -16.97
C GLN A 165 -17.60 6.84 -15.86
N VAL A 166 -16.45 6.28 -16.22
CA VAL A 166 -15.48 5.70 -15.28
C VAL A 166 -14.09 6.23 -15.61
N ILE A 167 -13.42 6.80 -14.61
CA ILE A 167 -12.00 7.16 -14.68
C ILE A 167 -11.20 5.96 -14.19
N HIS A 168 -10.35 5.40 -15.05
CA HIS A 168 -9.48 4.27 -14.71
C HIS A 168 -8.03 4.72 -14.55
N LEU A 169 -7.59 4.80 -13.30
CA LEU A 169 -6.22 5.12 -12.93
C LEU A 169 -5.39 3.84 -12.84
N LYS A 170 -4.23 3.81 -13.52
CA LYS A 170 -3.35 2.63 -13.57
C LYS A 170 -1.93 2.92 -13.13
N HIS A 171 -1.38 1.99 -12.34
CA HIS A 171 0.07 1.82 -12.30
C HIS A 171 0.58 1.19 -13.60
N PHE A 172 1.87 1.35 -13.87
CA PHE A 172 2.49 0.70 -15.01
C PHE A 172 2.44 -0.82 -14.84
N HIS A 173 2.12 -1.54 -15.91
CA HIS A 173 2.19 -3.00 -15.95
C HIS A 173 2.87 -3.42 -17.28
N PRO A 174 4.06 -4.04 -17.24
CA PRO A 174 4.79 -4.37 -18.47
C PRO A 174 4.22 -5.58 -19.22
N ALA A 175 3.38 -6.38 -18.57
CA ALA A 175 2.85 -7.64 -19.11
C ALA A 175 1.31 -7.69 -19.29
N ASP A 176 0.62 -6.56 -19.15
CA ASP A 176 -0.85 -6.48 -19.24
C ASP A 176 -1.23 -5.08 -19.76
N ASP A 177 -1.97 -5.03 -20.86
CA ASP A 177 -2.39 -3.78 -21.49
C ASP A 177 -3.59 -3.14 -20.77
N HIS A 178 -4.39 -3.97 -20.10
CA HIS A 178 -5.68 -3.60 -19.52
C HIS A 178 -5.53 -3.14 -18.09
N TYR A 179 -4.73 -3.81 -17.25
CA TYR A 179 -4.61 -3.54 -15.82
C TYR A 179 -3.24 -3.03 -15.40
N GLY A 180 -3.19 -2.23 -14.33
CA GLY A 180 -1.95 -1.82 -13.67
C GLY A 180 -1.43 -2.84 -12.65
N ALA A 181 -0.13 -2.81 -12.36
CA ALA A 181 0.50 -3.67 -11.36
C ALA A 181 0.57 -2.98 -9.98
N GLY A 182 0.02 -3.62 -8.95
CA GLY A 182 0.09 -3.14 -7.57
C GLY A 182 1.27 -3.72 -6.80
N ALA A 183 1.72 -2.99 -5.78
CA ALA A 183 2.84 -3.38 -4.90
C ALA A 183 2.55 -4.67 -4.11
N LEU A 184 1.28 -4.98 -3.87
CA LEU A 184 0.90 -6.15 -3.06
C LEU A 184 1.34 -7.47 -3.69
N SER A 185 1.30 -7.57 -5.03
CA SER A 185 1.76 -8.75 -5.75
C SER A 185 3.26 -9.00 -5.55
N ALA A 186 4.07 -7.94 -5.55
CA ALA A 186 5.50 -8.00 -5.28
C ALA A 186 5.81 -8.27 -3.80
N ALA A 187 4.98 -7.77 -2.88
CA ALA A 187 5.15 -7.94 -1.43
C ALA A 187 4.65 -9.29 -0.90
N ASP A 188 3.89 -10.07 -1.69
CA ASP A 188 3.10 -11.21 -1.18
C ASP A 188 3.94 -12.26 -0.45
N GLN A 189 5.13 -12.57 -0.96
CA GLN A 189 6.04 -13.53 -0.34
C GLN A 189 6.61 -13.00 0.98
N ALA A 190 7.01 -11.73 1.03
CA ALA A 190 7.50 -11.09 2.25
C ALA A 190 6.40 -11.04 3.33
N VAL A 191 5.16 -10.73 2.94
CA VAL A 191 3.99 -10.80 3.83
C VAL A 191 3.79 -12.23 4.35
N ALA A 192 3.87 -13.23 3.47
CA ALA A 192 3.70 -14.63 3.85
C ALA A 192 4.75 -15.09 4.86
N ILE A 193 6.03 -14.75 4.64
CA ILE A 193 7.15 -15.04 5.54
C ILE A 193 6.93 -14.35 6.88
N HIS A 194 6.65 -13.05 6.89
CA HIS A 194 6.44 -12.27 8.11
C HIS A 194 5.28 -12.84 8.95
N ASN A 195 4.16 -13.17 8.30
CA ASN A 195 2.99 -13.74 8.97
C ASN A 195 3.26 -15.16 9.48
N ALA A 196 4.01 -15.98 8.73
CA ALA A 196 4.41 -17.31 9.16
C ALA A 196 5.31 -17.25 10.39
N ALA A 197 6.32 -16.37 10.40
CA ALA A 197 7.18 -16.15 11.55
C ALA A 197 6.39 -15.68 12.79
N ALA A 198 5.40 -14.78 12.61
CA ALA A 198 4.54 -14.35 13.71
C ALA A 198 3.68 -15.49 14.28
N ARG A 199 3.10 -16.34 13.41
CA ARG A 199 2.34 -17.53 13.85
C ARG A 199 3.24 -18.54 14.53
N TRP A 200 4.44 -18.78 14.00
CA TRP A 200 5.44 -19.65 14.61
C TRP A 200 5.80 -19.17 16.01
N ASN A 201 6.14 -17.89 16.17
CA ASN A 201 6.50 -17.33 17.48
C ASN A 201 5.33 -17.40 18.47
N ARG A 202 4.10 -17.15 18.01
CA ARG A 202 2.91 -17.33 18.83
C ARG A 202 2.73 -18.78 19.26
N ALA A 203 2.79 -19.72 18.32
CA ALA A 203 2.65 -21.14 18.60
C ALA A 203 3.79 -21.64 19.50
N LEU A 204 5.01 -21.14 19.32
CA LEU A 204 6.12 -21.39 20.21
C LEU A 204 5.76 -20.91 21.60
N LEU A 205 5.27 -19.69 21.81
CA LEU A 205 4.90 -19.19 23.14
C LEU A 205 3.70 -19.92 23.76
N GLU A 206 2.69 -20.27 22.97
CA GLU A 206 1.49 -21.00 23.42
C GLU A 206 1.83 -22.45 23.81
N ASN A 207 2.68 -23.12 23.03
CA ASN A 207 3.12 -24.49 23.30
C ASN A 207 4.35 -24.55 24.20
N ALA A 208 5.08 -23.43 24.36
CA ALA A 208 6.19 -23.29 25.29
C ALA A 208 5.71 -23.03 26.72
N ALA A 209 4.86 -23.94 27.20
CA ALA A 209 5.24 -24.68 28.40
C ALA A 209 6.54 -25.49 28.12
N ARG A 210 7.59 -24.85 27.57
CA ARG A 210 8.94 -25.40 27.51
C ARG A 210 9.29 -25.57 28.98
N PRO A 211 9.69 -26.77 29.43
CA PRO A 211 10.33 -26.88 30.71
C PRO A 211 11.45 -25.85 30.72
N SER A 212 11.48 -24.95 31.70
CA SER A 212 12.57 -23.98 31.87
C SER A 212 13.94 -24.67 32.00
N GLY A 213 13.90 -25.98 32.24
CA GLY A 213 14.98 -26.93 32.16
C GLY A 213 14.47 -28.34 32.41
N ALA A 214 15.36 -29.31 32.26
CA ALA A 214 15.13 -30.67 32.69
C ALA A 214 15.92 -30.92 33.98
N LEU A 215 15.27 -31.58 34.94
CA LEU A 215 15.98 -32.13 36.09
C LEU A 215 16.51 -33.51 35.71
N VAL A 216 17.83 -33.64 35.62
CA VAL A 216 18.52 -34.87 35.27
C VAL A 216 19.03 -35.52 36.56
N TYR A 217 18.66 -36.77 36.79
CA TYR A 217 19.17 -37.57 37.90
C TYR A 217 20.20 -38.55 37.36
N ASP A 218 21.47 -38.37 37.74
CA ASP A 218 22.57 -39.26 37.39
C ASP A 218 23.35 -39.65 38.65
N THR A 219 23.27 -40.93 39.01
CA THR A 219 23.96 -41.51 40.17
C THR A 219 25.25 -42.25 39.78
N GLY A 220 25.62 -42.31 38.50
CA GLY A 220 26.75 -43.10 38.02
C GLY A 220 26.50 -44.62 37.98
N ASP A 221 25.58 -45.12 38.81
CA ASP A 221 25.30 -46.55 38.99
C ASP A 221 24.07 -47.01 38.17
N GLY A 222 23.43 -46.10 37.43
CA GLY A 222 22.20 -46.37 36.65
C GLY A 222 20.93 -46.52 37.50
N ALA A 223 20.97 -46.18 38.78
CA ALA A 223 19.83 -46.27 39.68
C ALA A 223 18.78 -45.19 39.36
N THR A 224 17.50 -45.57 39.34
CA THR A 224 16.36 -44.68 39.14
C THR A 224 15.72 -44.29 40.47
N LEU A 225 15.07 -43.11 40.51
CA LEU A 225 14.24 -42.70 41.65
C LEU A 225 13.13 -43.73 41.90
N THR A 226 12.85 -44.02 43.18
CA THR A 226 11.64 -44.78 43.54
C THR A 226 10.38 -43.94 43.27
N PRO A 227 9.19 -44.57 43.09
CA PRO A 227 7.94 -43.84 42.86
C PRO A 227 7.65 -42.79 43.94
N ASP A 228 7.91 -43.12 45.21
CA ASP A 228 7.70 -42.21 46.33
C ASP A 228 8.67 -41.01 46.32
N GLN A 229 9.93 -41.23 45.94
CA GLN A 229 10.92 -40.16 45.78
C GLN A 229 10.55 -39.24 44.62
N PHE A 230 10.07 -39.79 43.51
CA PHE A 230 9.65 -39.03 42.34
C PHE A 230 8.44 -38.13 42.66
N GLU A 231 7.40 -38.66 43.29
CA GLU A 231 6.20 -37.86 43.62
C GLU A 231 6.52 -36.79 44.67
N ARG A 232 7.39 -37.07 45.66
CA ARG A 232 7.86 -36.04 46.61
C ARG A 232 8.59 -34.92 45.89
N LEU A 233 9.55 -35.26 45.03
CA LEU A 233 10.35 -34.29 44.29
C LEU A 233 9.48 -33.43 43.34
N LYS A 234 8.52 -34.05 42.66
CA LYS A 234 7.54 -33.37 41.80
C LYS A 234 6.67 -32.39 42.59
N ALA A 235 6.22 -32.79 43.79
CA ALA A 235 5.43 -31.92 44.66
C ALA A 235 6.24 -30.72 45.17
N GLU A 236 7.47 -30.93 45.63
CA GLU A 236 8.38 -29.88 46.08
C GLU A 236 8.70 -28.88 44.94
N LEU A 237 8.99 -29.38 43.74
CA LEU A 237 9.24 -28.55 42.56
C LEU A 237 8.02 -27.71 42.17
N SER A 238 6.85 -28.33 42.14
CA SER A 238 5.60 -27.64 41.80
C SER A 238 5.28 -26.56 42.84
N GLN A 239 5.51 -26.82 44.12
CA GLN A 239 5.22 -25.86 45.19
C GLN A 239 6.22 -24.70 45.24
N ALA A 240 7.51 -24.98 45.00
CA ALA A 240 8.57 -23.98 45.15
C ALA A 240 8.80 -23.14 43.88
N TYR A 241 8.48 -23.67 42.69
CA TYR A 241 8.86 -23.04 41.41
C TYR A 241 7.71 -22.85 40.40
N ALA A 242 6.47 -23.31 40.69
CA ALA A 242 5.34 -22.99 39.82
C ALA A 242 4.86 -21.54 40.04
N GLY A 243 4.47 -20.89 38.94
CA GLY A 243 3.89 -19.54 38.96
C GLY A 243 4.92 -18.41 38.85
N SER A 244 4.48 -17.28 38.29
CA SER A 244 5.32 -16.12 38.00
C SER A 244 5.98 -15.49 39.23
N GLY A 245 5.40 -15.63 40.42
CA GLY A 245 5.95 -15.11 41.69
C GLY A 245 7.13 -15.89 42.27
N ASN A 246 7.46 -17.08 41.74
CA ASN A 246 8.56 -17.92 42.22
C ASN A 246 9.80 -17.89 41.31
N ALA A 247 9.81 -17.04 40.27
CA ALA A 247 10.92 -16.90 39.35
C ALA A 247 12.20 -16.41 40.07
N GLY A 248 13.34 -17.03 39.79
CA GLY A 248 14.65 -16.64 40.34
C GLY A 248 14.98 -17.18 41.74
N ARG A 249 14.15 -18.07 42.31
CA ARG A 249 14.48 -18.75 43.58
C ARG A 249 15.70 -19.68 43.40
N PRO A 250 16.71 -19.64 44.30
CA PRO A 250 17.83 -20.58 44.26
C PRO A 250 17.37 -22.02 44.46
N MET A 251 17.79 -22.93 43.58
CA MET A 251 17.47 -24.36 43.65
C MET A 251 18.61 -25.15 44.27
N LEU A 252 18.31 -25.85 45.38
CA LEU A 252 19.23 -26.79 46.00
C LEU A 252 19.06 -28.16 45.33
N LEU A 253 20.15 -28.72 44.83
CA LEU A 253 20.18 -30.00 44.14
C LEU A 253 21.16 -30.92 44.88
N GLU A 254 20.71 -32.13 45.23
CA GLU A 254 21.49 -33.11 45.98
C GLU A 254 21.56 -34.46 45.25
N GLY A 255 22.56 -35.29 45.58
CA GLY A 255 22.55 -36.72 45.23
C GLY A 255 22.52 -37.05 43.75
N GLY A 256 23.26 -36.34 42.90
CA GLY A 256 23.32 -36.61 41.45
C GLY A 256 22.24 -35.89 40.64
N LEU A 257 21.41 -35.06 41.27
CA LEU A 257 20.49 -34.17 40.55
C LEU A 257 21.23 -32.99 39.93
N SER A 258 20.98 -32.73 38.66
CA SER A 258 21.45 -31.55 37.93
C SER A 258 20.31 -30.89 37.19
N TRP A 259 20.29 -29.56 37.18
CA TRP A 259 19.34 -28.79 36.39
C TRP A 259 20.00 -28.37 35.07
N GLN A 260 19.44 -28.83 33.96
CA GLN A 260 19.87 -28.41 32.63
C GLN A 260 18.87 -27.37 32.11
N ALA A 261 19.28 -26.10 32.12
CA ALA A 261 18.48 -25.02 31.56
C ALA A 261 18.32 -25.22 30.05
N MET A 262 17.09 -25.16 29.55
CA MET A 262 16.81 -25.17 28.12
C MET A 262 16.86 -23.73 27.61
N SER A 263 17.95 -23.33 26.94
CA SER A 263 18.07 -22.00 26.33
C SER A 263 17.30 -21.91 25.00
N LEU A 264 17.11 -20.68 24.48
CA LEU A 264 16.68 -20.48 23.09
C LEU A 264 17.64 -21.23 22.16
N SER A 265 17.08 -21.97 21.21
CA SER A 265 17.90 -22.67 20.21
C SER A 265 18.40 -21.65 19.16
N PRO A 266 19.57 -21.86 18.55
CA PRO A 266 20.02 -21.03 17.43
C PRO A 266 18.98 -20.88 16.30
N ALA A 267 18.17 -21.93 16.06
CA ALA A 267 17.07 -21.88 15.11
C ALA A 267 15.99 -20.83 15.48
N ASP A 268 15.75 -20.59 16.77
CA ASP A 268 14.78 -19.57 17.22
C ASP A 268 15.29 -18.13 16.96
N MET A 269 16.61 -17.91 16.95
CA MET A 269 17.22 -16.61 16.63
C MET A 269 17.12 -16.28 15.14
N ASP A 270 17.34 -17.26 14.27
CA ASP A 270 17.20 -17.10 12.81
C ASP A 270 15.79 -16.64 12.39
N PHE A 271 14.74 -17.06 13.13
CA PHE A 271 13.37 -16.62 12.84
C PHE A 271 13.10 -15.14 13.17
N ALA A 272 13.75 -14.59 14.20
CA ALA A 272 13.62 -13.19 14.54
C ALA A 272 14.25 -12.30 13.46
N GLU A 273 15.42 -12.68 12.97
CA GLU A 273 16.10 -12.00 11.87
C GLU A 273 15.30 -12.11 10.56
N LEU A 274 14.80 -13.30 10.23
CA LEU A 274 13.95 -13.53 9.07
C LEU A 274 12.70 -12.65 9.10
N LYS A 275 12.05 -12.53 10.26
CA LYS A 275 10.88 -11.65 10.43
C LYS A 275 11.24 -10.19 10.21
N ALA A 276 12.38 -9.73 10.73
CA ALA A 276 12.84 -8.36 10.55
C ALA A 276 13.21 -8.05 9.09
N ALA A 277 13.86 -8.99 8.39
CA ALA A 277 14.15 -8.87 6.96
C ALA A 277 12.86 -8.78 6.14
N ALA A 278 11.91 -9.70 6.36
CA ALA A 278 10.62 -9.69 5.68
C ALA A 278 9.83 -8.38 5.94
N ALA A 279 9.91 -7.81 7.15
CA ALA A 279 9.31 -6.50 7.43
C ALA A 279 9.92 -5.37 6.59
N ARG A 280 11.24 -5.40 6.33
CA ARG A 280 11.92 -4.43 5.46
C ARG A 280 11.55 -4.62 3.99
N ASP A 281 11.41 -5.85 3.52
CA ASP A 281 10.98 -6.13 2.15
C ASP A 281 9.54 -5.64 1.89
N ILE A 282 8.64 -5.81 2.88
CA ILE A 282 7.29 -5.23 2.83
C ILE A 282 7.35 -3.70 2.72
N ALA A 283 8.17 -3.07 3.56
CA ALA A 283 8.35 -1.61 3.56
C ALA A 283 8.89 -1.10 2.22
N LEU A 284 9.88 -1.80 1.66
CA LEU A 284 10.47 -1.51 0.36
C LEU A 284 9.43 -1.59 -0.76
N ALA A 285 8.66 -2.67 -0.82
CA ALA A 285 7.64 -2.88 -1.84
C ALA A 285 6.55 -1.79 -1.82
N LEU A 286 6.18 -1.31 -0.61
CA LEU A 286 5.18 -0.25 -0.44
C LEU A 286 5.77 1.17 -0.51
N GLY A 287 7.07 1.31 -0.72
CA GLY A 287 7.74 2.60 -0.87
C GLY A 287 7.82 3.42 0.42
N VAL A 288 7.84 2.77 1.59
CA VAL A 288 7.92 3.43 2.90
C VAL A 288 9.29 3.17 3.53
N PRO A 289 10.05 4.22 3.88
CA PRO A 289 11.31 4.06 4.62
C PRO A 289 11.11 3.28 5.94
N PRO A 290 11.90 2.22 6.21
CA PRO A 290 11.73 1.36 7.39
C PRO A 290 11.69 2.09 8.73
N MET A 291 12.45 3.17 8.87
CA MET A 291 12.48 4.01 10.07
C MET A 291 11.13 4.67 10.37
N LEU A 292 10.35 5.06 9.36
CA LEU A 292 9.01 5.65 9.55
C LEU A 292 7.99 4.61 10.05
N LEU A 293 8.31 3.32 9.89
CA LEU A 293 7.54 2.19 10.43
C LEU A 293 8.03 1.77 11.82
N GLY A 294 9.08 2.40 12.35
CA GLY A 294 9.68 2.02 13.63
C GLY A 294 10.44 0.69 13.56
N LEU A 295 10.84 0.24 12.36
CA LEU A 295 11.64 -0.98 12.22
C LEU A 295 13.07 -0.75 12.77
N PRO A 296 13.72 -1.77 13.35
CA PRO A 296 15.05 -1.63 13.96
C PRO A 296 16.10 -1.13 12.96
N GLY A 297 16.97 -0.21 13.39
CA GLY A 297 18.06 0.39 12.60
C GLY A 297 18.61 1.67 13.24
N ASP A 298 19.57 2.32 12.56
CA ASP A 298 20.19 3.57 13.03
C ASP A 298 19.25 4.77 12.87
N ASN A 299 18.41 4.98 13.88
CA ASN A 299 17.34 5.98 13.89
C ASN A 299 17.79 7.27 14.61
N THR A 300 18.52 8.16 13.93
CA THR A 300 18.80 9.52 14.42
C THR A 300 17.73 10.52 13.95
N TYR A 301 17.58 11.67 14.64
CA TYR A 301 16.67 12.74 14.22
C TYR A 301 16.96 13.27 12.81
N SER A 302 18.25 13.36 12.42
CA SER A 302 18.65 13.76 11.08
C SER A 302 18.17 12.75 10.05
N ASN A 303 18.37 11.46 10.32
CA ASN A 303 17.90 10.40 9.43
C ASN A 303 16.38 10.45 9.29
N TYR A 304 15.64 10.66 10.38
CA TYR A 304 14.17 10.70 10.35
C TYR A 304 13.63 11.79 9.42
N ARG A 305 14.19 13.01 9.49
CA ARG A 305 13.80 14.12 8.61
C ARG A 305 14.06 13.82 7.14
N GLU A 306 15.24 13.28 6.83
CA GLU A 306 15.59 12.90 5.45
C GLU A 306 14.70 11.77 4.92
N ALA A 307 14.38 10.77 5.75
CA ALA A 307 13.45 9.71 5.36
C ALA A 307 12.03 10.23 5.10
N ASN A 308 11.55 11.17 5.93
CA ASN A 308 10.24 11.79 5.71
C ASN A 308 10.23 12.58 4.38
N ARG A 309 11.28 13.36 4.09
CA ARG A 309 11.45 14.04 2.79
C ARG A 309 11.49 13.05 1.63
N ALA A 310 12.22 11.94 1.77
CA ALA A 310 12.31 10.91 0.74
C ALA A 310 10.96 10.23 0.47
N LEU A 311 10.18 9.93 1.52
CA LEU A 311 8.82 9.39 1.38
C LEU A 311 7.93 10.32 0.53
N TRP A 312 7.95 11.62 0.82
CA TRP A 312 7.18 12.60 0.05
C TRP A 312 7.60 12.63 -1.42
N ARG A 313 8.91 12.74 -1.68
CA ARG A 313 9.44 12.90 -3.05
C ARG A 313 9.30 11.64 -3.91
N LEU A 314 9.56 10.47 -3.34
CA LEU A 314 9.65 9.23 -4.11
C LEU A 314 8.34 8.45 -4.17
N THR A 315 7.43 8.66 -3.20
CA THR A 315 6.20 7.85 -3.08
C THR A 315 4.94 8.71 -3.10
N LEU A 316 4.80 9.69 -2.19
CA LEU A 316 3.55 10.42 -2.03
C LEU A 316 3.25 11.37 -3.19
N LEU A 317 4.19 12.25 -3.55
CA LEU A 317 3.98 13.22 -4.64
C LEU A 317 3.76 12.55 -6.00
N PRO A 318 4.55 11.53 -6.42
CA PRO A 318 4.28 10.85 -7.69
C PRO A 318 2.91 10.15 -7.71
N MET A 319 2.49 9.55 -6.58
CA MET A 319 1.18 8.90 -6.47
C MET A 319 0.05 9.93 -6.51
N ALA A 320 0.16 11.02 -5.75
CA ALA A 320 -0.80 12.11 -5.74
C ALA A 320 -0.93 12.74 -7.13
N GLY A 321 0.19 13.05 -7.78
CA GLY A 321 0.20 13.61 -9.14
C GLY A 321 -0.49 12.70 -10.16
N LYS A 322 -0.28 11.38 -10.07
CA LYS A 322 -0.98 10.41 -10.94
C LYS A 322 -2.49 10.40 -10.70
N ILE A 323 -2.92 10.43 -9.44
CA ILE A 323 -4.35 10.41 -9.10
C ILE A 323 -5.01 11.72 -9.53
N LEU A 324 -4.45 12.85 -9.12
CA LEU A 324 -4.99 14.18 -9.39
C LEU A 324 -5.00 14.49 -10.90
N GLY A 325 -3.91 14.15 -11.61
CA GLY A 325 -3.84 14.33 -13.06
C GLY A 325 -4.88 13.49 -13.82
N GLY A 326 -5.07 12.22 -13.44
CA GLY A 326 -6.09 11.38 -14.08
C GLY A 326 -7.53 11.79 -13.71
N LEU A 327 -7.75 12.33 -12.51
CA LEU A 327 -9.03 12.95 -12.15
C LEU A 327 -9.28 14.22 -12.98
N ALA A 328 -8.28 15.08 -13.13
CA ALA A 328 -8.37 16.29 -13.94
C ALA A 328 -8.67 15.96 -15.41
N GLU A 329 -7.97 14.98 -15.98
CA GLU A 329 -8.22 14.48 -17.35
C GLU A 329 -9.65 13.97 -17.51
N GLY A 330 -10.13 13.13 -16.58
CA GLY A 330 -11.48 12.59 -16.62
C GLY A 330 -12.59 13.65 -16.42
N LEU A 331 -12.26 14.76 -15.77
CA LEU A 331 -13.19 15.86 -15.49
C LEU A 331 -13.05 17.05 -16.46
N ALA A 332 -12.05 17.04 -17.34
CA ALA A 332 -11.73 18.12 -18.27
C ALA A 332 -12.93 18.57 -19.12
N GLY A 333 -13.85 17.66 -19.39
CA GLY A 333 -15.07 17.98 -20.11
C GLY A 333 -15.99 19.02 -19.47
N HIS A 334 -16.01 19.03 -18.13
CA HIS A 334 -16.83 19.94 -17.34
C HIS A 334 -15.99 21.07 -16.73
N PHE A 335 -14.69 20.85 -16.62
CA PHE A 335 -13.73 21.77 -16.04
C PHE A 335 -12.49 21.83 -16.96
N PRO A 336 -12.55 22.59 -18.08
CA PRO A 336 -11.53 22.53 -19.14
C PRO A 336 -10.14 23.01 -18.69
N ASP A 337 -10.08 23.96 -17.76
CA ASP A 337 -8.83 24.52 -17.23
C ASP A 337 -8.47 23.95 -15.84
N LEU A 338 -8.98 22.76 -15.51
CA LEU A 338 -8.80 22.15 -14.20
C LEU A 338 -7.35 21.70 -13.98
N ASP A 339 -6.62 22.46 -13.15
CA ASP A 339 -5.34 22.05 -12.59
C ASP A 339 -5.53 21.49 -11.17
N LEU A 340 -5.37 20.17 -11.02
CA LEU A 340 -5.35 19.49 -9.72
C LEU A 340 -3.92 19.06 -9.40
N ARG A 341 -3.31 19.72 -8.41
CA ARG A 341 -1.95 19.41 -7.95
C ARG A 341 -1.80 19.63 -6.46
N VAL A 342 -0.81 18.94 -5.89
CA VAL A 342 -0.41 19.15 -4.50
C VAL A 342 0.26 20.51 -4.36
N ASP A 343 -0.15 21.25 -3.34
CA ASP A 343 0.49 22.50 -2.93
C ASP A 343 1.77 22.17 -2.15
N LEU A 344 2.91 22.23 -2.84
CA LEU A 344 4.21 21.93 -2.26
C LEU A 344 4.61 22.91 -1.15
N ASP A 345 4.09 24.14 -1.16
CA ASP A 345 4.42 25.14 -0.14
C ASP A 345 3.75 24.82 1.19
N HIS A 346 2.62 24.13 1.17
CA HIS A 346 1.90 23.74 2.38
C HIS A 346 2.29 22.35 2.90
N VAL A 347 3.27 21.67 2.29
CA VAL A 347 3.79 20.38 2.77
C VAL A 347 4.91 20.60 3.80
N PRO A 348 4.69 20.32 5.11
CA PRO A 348 5.69 20.63 6.14
C PRO A 348 7.01 19.87 5.97
N ALA A 349 6.94 18.64 5.44
CA ALA A 349 8.13 17.80 5.22
C ALA A 349 9.11 18.36 4.16
N LEU A 350 8.66 19.32 3.33
CA LEU A 350 9.45 19.92 2.26
C LEU A 350 9.87 21.37 2.57
N ALA A 351 9.57 21.88 3.77
CA ALA A 351 9.81 23.27 4.15
C ALA A 351 11.28 23.69 4.04
N GLU A 352 12.22 22.82 4.42
CA GLU A 352 13.66 23.09 4.32
C GLU A 352 14.16 23.19 2.86
N ASP A 353 13.56 22.43 1.93
CA ASP A 353 13.92 22.51 0.52
C ASP A 353 13.40 23.81 -0.10
N ARG A 354 12.19 24.20 0.31
CA ARG A 354 11.61 25.49 -0.05
C ARG A 354 12.46 26.65 0.46
N GLU A 355 12.88 26.62 1.73
CA GLU A 355 13.75 27.66 2.30
C GLU A 355 15.03 27.83 1.48
N LYS A 356 15.69 26.72 1.11
CA LYS A 356 16.89 26.74 0.25
C LYS A 356 16.61 27.35 -1.12
N LEU A 357 15.51 26.95 -1.78
CA LEU A 357 15.12 27.52 -3.07
C LEU A 357 14.84 29.03 -2.97
N TRP A 358 14.08 29.44 -1.96
CA TRP A 358 13.73 30.84 -1.72
C TRP A 358 14.97 31.69 -1.44
N ALA A 359 15.91 31.20 -0.64
CA ALA A 359 17.18 31.87 -0.38
C ALA A 359 18.02 32.04 -1.66
N GLN A 360 18.10 30.98 -2.50
CA GLN A 360 18.83 31.02 -3.77
C GLN A 360 18.22 32.02 -4.77
N VAL A 361 16.89 31.99 -4.95
CA VAL A 361 16.20 32.90 -5.87
C VAL A 361 16.23 34.34 -5.37
N SER A 362 16.04 34.56 -4.06
CA SER A 362 16.06 35.90 -3.47
C SER A 362 17.45 36.53 -3.57
N GLY A 363 18.51 35.76 -3.34
CA GLY A 363 19.90 36.20 -3.44
C GLY A 363 20.46 36.34 -4.87
N ALA A 364 19.70 35.96 -5.90
CA ALA A 364 20.12 36.11 -7.30
C ALA A 364 19.90 37.55 -7.79
N ASP A 365 20.91 38.41 -7.66
CA ASP A 365 20.80 39.85 -8.01
C ASP A 365 20.59 40.13 -9.50
N PHE A 366 20.84 39.15 -10.37
CA PHE A 366 20.67 39.29 -11.82
C PHE A 366 19.21 39.10 -12.29
N LEU A 367 18.32 38.63 -11.41
CA LEU A 367 16.90 38.42 -11.73
C LEU A 367 16.05 39.62 -11.28
N SER A 368 15.12 40.04 -12.14
CA SER A 368 14.10 41.01 -11.79
C SER A 368 13.13 40.47 -10.73
N PRO A 369 12.44 41.34 -9.96
CA PRO A 369 11.42 40.91 -9.01
C PRO A 369 10.31 40.07 -9.65
N ALA A 370 9.91 40.40 -10.88
CA ALA A 370 8.91 39.65 -11.63
C ALA A 370 9.38 38.23 -11.97
N GLU A 371 10.63 38.08 -12.43
CA GLU A 371 11.24 36.77 -12.69
C GLU A 371 11.38 35.94 -11.42
N LYS A 372 11.80 36.56 -10.31
CA LYS A 372 11.89 35.88 -9.00
C LYS A 372 10.51 35.37 -8.54
N ARG A 373 9.46 36.19 -8.64
CA ARG A 373 8.08 35.77 -8.29
C ARG A 373 7.60 34.62 -9.16
N ALA A 374 7.84 34.69 -10.48
CA ALA A 374 7.47 33.64 -11.40
C ALA A 374 8.21 32.32 -11.10
N MET A 375 9.52 32.37 -10.79
CA MET A 375 10.29 31.19 -10.39
C MET A 375 9.82 30.57 -9.07
N LEU A 376 9.28 31.39 -8.15
CA LEU A 376 8.70 30.93 -6.88
C LEU A 376 7.21 30.55 -6.99
N GLY A 377 6.61 30.61 -8.19
CA GLY A 377 5.20 30.28 -8.39
C GLY A 377 4.22 31.28 -7.77
N LEU A 378 4.67 32.49 -7.44
CA LEU A 378 3.85 33.56 -6.90
C LEU A 378 3.12 34.29 -8.03
N ALA A 379 1.88 34.72 -7.77
CA ALA A 379 1.12 35.54 -8.71
C ALA A 379 1.91 36.81 -9.09
N PRO A 380 1.83 37.28 -10.35
CA PRO A 380 2.47 38.53 -10.75
C PRO A 380 1.96 39.69 -9.88
N GLN A 381 2.85 40.63 -9.56
CA GLN A 381 2.47 41.84 -8.84
C GLN A 381 1.58 42.68 -9.75
N ALA A 382 0.39 43.07 -9.29
CA ALA A 382 -0.48 43.96 -10.04
C ALA A 382 0.23 45.30 -10.27
N GLU A 383 0.24 45.79 -11.51
CA GLU A 383 0.73 47.13 -11.84
C GLU A 383 -0.19 48.17 -11.16
N GLY A 384 0.19 48.67 -9.99
CA GLY A 384 -0.60 49.66 -9.26
C GLY A 384 -0.11 50.04 -7.86
N ASP A 385 0.61 49.17 -7.16
CA ASP A 385 1.02 49.42 -5.76
C ASP A 385 2.50 49.79 -5.62
N ALA A 386 2.95 50.73 -6.43
CA ALA A 386 4.25 51.39 -6.25
C ALA A 386 4.06 52.91 -6.39
N GLU A 387 3.64 53.53 -5.29
CA GLU A 387 3.82 54.96 -5.03
C GLU A 387 4.96 55.15 -4.02
#